data_AF-A0AA96LVW9-F1
#
_entry.id   AF-A0AA96LVW9-F1
#
_cell.length_a   1.000
_cell.length_b   1.000
_cell.length_c   1.000
_cell.angle_alpha   90.00
_cell.angle_beta   90.00
_cell.angle_gamma   90.00
#
_symmetry.space_group_name_H-M   'P 1'
#
loop_
_entity.id
_entity.type
_entity.pdbx_description
1 polymer ?
#
loop_
_entity_poly.entity_id
_entity_poly.type
_entity_poly.pdbx_seq_one_letter_code
_entity_poly.pdbx_strand_id
1 'polypeptide(L)' 'MLPLFLTEPQERLHMKIEQLRGEMVSLGTSFGFLHPDVQKCSQDLDQLLLQYYALGSSKP' A
#
# COMPACT_ATOMS: atom_id res chain seq x y z
N MET A 1 13.28 3.08 -8.76
CA MET A 1 13.50 2.15 -9.89
C MET A 1 12.60 0.95 -9.63
N LEU A 2 11.49 0.79 -10.36
CA LEU A 2 10.62 -0.37 -10.24
C LEU A 2 11.36 -1.61 -10.79
N PRO A 3 11.22 -2.80 -10.18
CA PRO A 3 11.81 -4.01 -10.75
C PRO A 3 11.20 -4.26 -12.13
N LEU A 4 12.05 -4.66 -13.08
CA LEU A 4 11.75 -4.89 -14.52
C LEU A 4 10.66 -5.93 -14.82
N PHE A 5 9.95 -6.47 -13.83
CA PHE A 5 9.04 -7.61 -13.95
C PHE A 5 7.77 -7.49 -13.10
N LEU A 6 7.19 -6.29 -13.01
CA LEU A 6 5.83 -6.17 -12.45
C LEU A 6 4.82 -6.45 -13.56
N THR A 7 3.83 -7.28 -13.24
CA THR A 7 2.67 -7.45 -14.11
C THR A 7 1.77 -6.21 -14.01
N GLU A 8 1.01 -5.85 -15.05
CA GLU A 8 0.10 -4.68 -15.01
C GLU A 8 -0.81 -4.65 -13.75
N PRO A 9 -1.37 -5.79 -13.26
CA PRO A 9 -2.13 -5.81 -12.01
C PRO A 9 -1.29 -5.47 -10.77
N GLN A 10 -0.02 -5.89 -10.76
CA GLN A 10 0.90 -5.65 -9.66
C GLN A 10 1.40 -4.19 -9.64
N GLU A 11 1.60 -3.57 -10.81
CA GLU A 11 1.89 -2.13 -10.92
C GLU A 11 0.72 -1.28 -10.41
N ARG A 12 -0.52 -1.63 -10.75
CA ARG A 12 -1.72 -0.93 -10.25
C ARG A 12 -1.82 -1.01 -8.72
N LEU A 13 -1.52 -2.17 -8.14
CA LEU A 13 -1.47 -2.33 -6.69
C LEU A 13 -0.33 -1.50 -6.09
N HIS A 14 0.83 -1.48 -6.72
CA HIS A 14 1.96 -0.66 -6.27
C HIS A 14 1.61 0.84 -6.22
N MET A 15 0.97 1.36 -7.27
CA MET A 15 0.55 2.76 -7.30
C MET A 15 -0.44 3.09 -6.18
N LYS A 16 -1.41 2.21 -5.91
CA LYS A 16 -2.35 2.38 -4.80
C LYS A 16 -1.67 2.35 -3.43
N ILE A 17 -0.69 1.46 -3.24
CA ILE A 17 0.11 1.37 -2.02
C ILE A 17 0.85 2.69 -1.77
N GLU A 18 1.51 3.25 -2.78
CA GLU A 18 2.24 4.50 -2.63
C GLU A 18 1.33 5.70 -2.40
N GLN A 19 0.17 5.75 -3.06
CA GLN A 19 -0.83 6.79 -2.79
C GLN A 19 -1.29 6.74 -1.33
N LEU A 20 -1.70 5.57 -0.86
CA LEU A 20 -2.23 5.40 0.50
C LEU A 20 -1.14 5.66 1.56
N ARG A 21 0.12 5.32 1.27
CA ARG A 21 1.27 5.67 2.11
C ARG A 21 1.42 7.18 2.27
N GLY A 22 1.28 7.94 1.18
CA GLY A 22 1.30 9.40 1.20
C GLY A 22 0.16 9.99 2.05
N GLU A 23 -1.05 9.47 1.90
CA GLU A 23 -2.22 9.86 2.70
C GLU A 23 -2.00 9.58 4.19
N MET A 24 -1.51 8.38 4.54
CA MET A 24 -1.22 7.98 5.91
C MET A 24 -0.17 8.90 6.57
N VAL A 25 0.89 9.29 5.85
CA VAL A 25 1.90 10.23 6.34
C VAL A 25 1.31 11.62 6.58
N SER A 26 0.49 12.11 5.64
CA SER A 26 -0.18 13.41 5.76
C SER A 26 -1.11 13.46 6.98
N LEU A 27 -1.94 12.43 7.14
CA LEU A 27 -2.85 12.27 8.28
C LEU A 27 -2.09 12.08 9.59
N GLY A 28 -1.04 11.27 9.62
CA GLY A 28 -0.21 11.05 10.79
C GLY A 28 0.53 12.30 11.25
N THR A 29 0.97 13.14 10.30
CA THR A 29 1.61 14.43 10.60
C THR A 29 0.60 15.43 11.14
N SER A 30 -0.64 15.41 10.63
CA SER A 30 -1.68 16.39 10.99
C SER A 30 -2.42 16.05 12.29
N PHE A 31 -2.70 14.76 12.52
CA PHE A 31 -3.58 14.29 13.59
C PHE A 31 -2.90 13.34 14.60
N GLY A 32 -1.69 12.89 14.29
CA GLY A 32 -0.97 11.89 15.08
C GLY A 32 -1.34 10.44 14.71
N PHE A 33 -0.49 9.51 15.13
CA PHE A 33 -0.57 8.10 14.72
C PHE A 33 -1.82 7.37 15.21
N LEU A 34 -2.41 7.80 16.33
CA LEU A 34 -3.59 7.16 16.92
C LEU A 34 -4.92 7.67 16.32
N HIS A 35 -4.86 8.58 15.34
CA HIS A 35 -6.06 9.07 14.69
C HIS A 35 -6.81 7.94 13.96
N PRO A 36 -8.14 7.84 14.07
CA PRO A 36 -8.91 6.76 13.43
C PRO A 36 -8.65 6.62 11.93
N ASP A 37 -8.48 7.74 11.21
CA ASP A 37 -8.21 7.71 9.78
C ASP A 37 -6.79 7.17 9.46
N VAL A 38 -5.81 7.43 10.33
CA VAL A 38 -4.46 6.85 10.19
C VAL A 38 -4.50 5.35 10.45
N GLN A 39 -5.26 4.92 11.45
CA GLN A 39 -5.47 3.50 11.75
C GLN A 39 -6.17 2.79 10.60
N LYS A 40 -7.18 3.42 9.99
CA LYS A 40 -7.87 2.91 8.82
C LYS A 40 -6.93 2.81 7.61
N CYS A 41 -6.16 3.86 7.32
CA CYS A 41 -5.14 3.81 6.28
C CYS A 41 -4.14 2.67 6.50
N SER A 42 -3.74 2.39 7.74
CA SER A 42 -2.86 1.26 8.07
C SER A 42 -3.49 -0.08 7.70
N GLN A 43 -4.77 -0.28 8.05
CA GLN A 43 -5.50 -1.52 7.74
C GLN A 43 -5.67 -1.72 6.23
N ASP A 44 -6.03 -0.65 5.52
CA ASP A 44 -6.18 -0.67 4.07
C ASP A 44 -4.83 -0.93 3.37
N LEU A 45 -3.73 -0.39 3.91
CA LEU A 45 -2.38 -0.61 3.43
C LEU A 45 -1.95 -2.07 3.60
N ASP A 46 -2.22 -2.67 4.75
CA ASP A 46 -1.94 -4.08 5.02
C ASP A 46 -2.68 -4.99 4.02
N GLN A 47 -3.95 -4.71 3.73
CA GLN A 47 -4.71 -5.47 2.74
C GLN A 47 -4.14 -5.34 1.32
N LEU A 48 -3.69 -4.15 0.93
CA LEU A 48 -3.07 -3.94 -0.37
C LEU A 48 -1.72 -4.64 -0.48
N LEU A 49 -0.92 -4.64 0.59
CA LEU A 49 0.36 -5.36 0.66
C LEU A 49 0.15 -6.86 0.54
N LEU A 50 -0.83 -7.44 1.24
CA LEU A 50 -1.17 -8.86 1.12
C LEU A 50 -1.52 -9.24 -0.33
N GLN A 51 -2.34 -8.42 -1.01
CA GLN A 51 -2.67 -8.64 -2.42
C GLN A 51 -1.42 -8.55 -3.31
N TYR A 52 -0.60 -7.53 -3.11
CA TYR A 52 0.63 -7.34 -3.88
C TYR A 52 1.60 -8.52 -3.76
N TYR A 53 1.76 -9.05 -2.54
CA TYR A 53 2.59 -10.24 -2.30
C TYR A 53 1.96 -11.51 -2.81
N ALA A 54 0.63 -11.67 -2.74
CA ALA A 54 -0.05 -12.82 -3.31
C ALA A 54 0.18 -12.91 -4.83
N LEU A 55 0.16 -11.77 -5.55
CA LEU A 55 0.50 -11.73 -6.98
C LEU A 55 1.96 -12.07 -7.25
N GLY A 56 2.91 -11.63 -6.41
CA GLY A 56 4.34 -11.94 -6.55
C GLY A 56 4.73 -13.34 -6.10
N SER A 57 3.92 -13.99 -5.26
CA SER A 57 4.15 -15.31 -4.67
C SER A 57 3.56 -16.44 -5.50
N SER A 58 2.82 -16.13 -6.57
CA SER A 58 2.41 -17.08 -7.60
C SER A 58 3.61 -17.45 -8.47
N LYS A 59 4.63 -18.07 -7.86
CA LYS A 59 5.62 -18.87 -8.59
C LYS A 59 5.01 -20.26 -8.85
N PRO A 60 5.22 -20.84 -10.05
CA PRO A 60 4.80 -22.21 -10.34
C PRO A 60 5.44 -23.24 -9.41
#